data_AF-A0A1G3L7G4-F1
#
_entry.id   AF-A0A1G3L7G4-F1
#
_cell.length_a   1.000
_cell.length_b   1.000
_cell.length_c   1.000
_cell.angle_alpha   90.00
_cell.angle_beta   90.00
_cell.angle_gamma   90.00
#
_symmetry.space_group_name_H-M   'P 1'
#
loop_
_entity.id
_entity.type
_entity.pdbx_description
1 polymer ?
#
loop_
_entity_poly.entity_id
_entity_poly.type
_entity_poly.pdbx_seq_one_letter_code
_entity_poly.pdbx_strand_id
1 'polypeptide(L)'
;MSFFKKTLSFLFNDKEYDNDLFYTLVGMAREDNEIGKQIISIIKMRHKERVILIDNVITNMRKDKAPDDLIEAFILLKNEQIVAKIFDILKN
;
A
#
# COMPACT_ATOMS: atom_id res chain seq x y z
N MET A 1 1.56 -1.34 -22.58
CA MET A 1 2.29 -1.73 -21.35
C MET A 1 2.84 -0.44 -20.73
N SER A 2 2.32 -0.03 -19.57
CA SER A 2 2.62 1.29 -18.98
C SER A 2 4.10 1.43 -18.60
N PHE A 3 4.72 2.58 -18.93
CA PHE A 3 6.11 2.94 -18.59
C PHE A 3 6.37 2.84 -17.07
N PHE A 4 5.30 3.00 -16.29
CA PHE A 4 5.28 2.90 -14.85
C PHE A 4 5.60 1.48 -14.33
N LYS A 5 4.99 0.44 -14.92
CA LYS A 5 5.28 -0.97 -14.57
C LYS A 5 6.75 -1.32 -14.79
N LYS A 6 7.38 -0.74 -15.81
CA LYS A 6 8.77 -1.05 -16.19
C LYS A 6 9.79 -0.41 -15.24
N THR A 7 9.51 0.81 -14.76
CA THR A 7 10.41 1.55 -13.86
C THR A 7 10.37 0.99 -12.45
N LEU A 8 9.18 0.57 -11.97
CA LEU A 8 9.09 -0.10 -10.67
C LEU A 8 9.60 -1.54 -10.71
N SER A 9 9.34 -2.33 -11.76
CA SER A 9 9.90 -3.69 -11.87
C SER A 9 11.43 -3.73 -11.74
N PHE A 10 12.13 -2.63 -12.04
CA PHE A 10 13.58 -2.50 -11.85
C PHE A 10 13.98 -2.23 -10.40
N LEU A 11 13.15 -1.53 -9.62
CA LEU A 11 13.37 -1.25 -8.19
C LEU A 11 13.05 -2.47 -7.29
N PHE A 12 12.21 -3.39 -7.78
CA PHE A 12 11.74 -4.57 -7.03
C PHE A 12 12.25 -5.85 -7.68
N ASN A 13 13.56 -6.08 -7.59
CA ASN A 13 14.20 -7.32 -8.06
C ASN A 13 14.16 -8.44 -7.01
N ASP A 14 13.06 -8.54 -6.25
CA ASP A 14 12.87 -9.54 -5.20
C ASP A 14 11.52 -10.23 -5.37
N LYS A 15 11.56 -11.56 -5.50
CA LYS A 15 10.43 -12.49 -5.60
C LYS A 15 9.55 -12.54 -4.33
N GLU A 16 9.64 -11.56 -3.45
CA GLU A 16 9.21 -11.70 -2.05
C GLU A 16 7.82 -11.13 -1.75
N TYR A 17 7.20 -10.44 -2.70
CA TYR A 17 5.88 -9.84 -2.52
C TYR A 17 4.99 -10.12 -3.73
N ASP A 18 3.69 -10.27 -3.49
CA ASP A 18 2.71 -10.33 -4.56
C ASP A 18 2.67 -8.95 -5.24
N ASN A 19 3.52 -8.81 -6.26
CA ASN A 19 3.91 -7.54 -6.85
C ASN A 19 2.71 -6.70 -7.28
N ASP A 20 1.62 -7.34 -7.70
CA ASP A 20 0.42 -6.67 -8.18
C ASP A 20 -0.35 -5.93 -7.05
N LEU A 21 -0.41 -6.46 -5.83
CA LEU A 21 -1.06 -5.80 -4.68
C LEU A 21 -0.27 -4.56 -4.22
N PHE A 22 1.05 -4.69 -4.18
CA PHE A 22 1.95 -3.59 -3.89
C PHE A 22 1.82 -2.47 -4.93
N TYR A 23 1.78 -2.82 -6.22
CA TYR A 23 1.58 -1.86 -7.30
C TYR A 23 0.21 -1.21 -7.26
N THR A 24 -0.82 -1.94 -6.82
CA THR A 24 -2.16 -1.39 -6.64
C THR A 24 -2.15 -0.30 -5.57
N LEU A 25 -1.50 -0.53 -4.42
CA LEU A 25 -1.34 0.47 -3.35
C LEU A 25 -0.62 1.73 -3.82
N VAL A 26 0.52 1.56 -4.49
CA VAL A 26 1.32 2.70 -5.00
C VAL A 26 0.59 3.43 -6.12
N GLY A 27 -0.12 2.70 -6.99
CA GLY A 27 -0.96 3.24 -8.05
C GLY A 27 -2.06 4.13 -7.49
N MET A 28 -2.87 3.61 -6.56
CA MET A 28 -3.92 4.37 -5.89
C MET A 28 -3.38 5.63 -5.21
N ALA A 29 -2.24 5.52 -4.53
CA ALA A 29 -1.61 6.65 -3.85
C ALA A 29 -1.12 7.76 -4.80
N ARG A 30 -0.80 7.43 -6.05
CA ARG A 30 -0.30 8.38 -7.06
C ARG A 30 -1.40 8.94 -7.96
N GLU A 31 -2.43 8.14 -8.25
CA GLU A 31 -3.55 8.54 -9.09
C GLU A 31 -4.52 9.47 -8.35
N ASP A 32 -4.69 9.28 -7.04
CA ASP A 32 -5.53 10.11 -6.19
C ASP A 32 -4.70 10.74 -5.06
N ASN A 33 -4.57 12.07 -5.10
CA ASN A 33 -3.77 12.83 -4.14
C ASN A 33 -4.31 12.75 -2.71
N GLU A 34 -5.63 12.64 -2.52
CA GLU A 34 -6.22 12.51 -1.18
C GLU A 34 -5.96 11.12 -0.61
N ILE A 35 -6.08 10.08 -1.44
CA ILE A 35 -5.70 8.71 -1.06
C ILE A 35 -4.20 8.63 -0.75
N GLY A 36 -3.36 9.26 -1.57
CA GLY A 36 -1.91 9.34 -1.34
C GLY A 36 -1.55 9.97 -0.01
N LYS A 37 -2.17 11.11 0.34
CA LYS A 37 -1.98 11.77 1.64
C LYS A 37 -2.42 10.87 2.81
N GLN A 38 -3.54 10.17 2.67
CA GLN A 38 -4.02 9.24 3.69
C GLN A 38 -3.05 8.07 3.89
N ILE A 39 -2.57 7.45 2.80
CA ILE A 39 -1.58 6.37 2.85
C ILE A 39 -0.28 6.86 3.52
N ILE A 40 0.23 8.03 3.14
CA ILE A 40 1.42 8.62 3.76
C ILE A 40 1.20 8.88 5.26
N SER A 41 0.02 9.38 5.64
CA SER A 41 -0.34 9.60 7.04
C SER A 41 -0.30 8.29 7.83
N ILE A 42 -0.89 7.23 7.29
CA ILE A 42 -0.91 5.89 7.90
C ILE A 42 0.52 5.34 8.03
N ILE A 43 1.34 5.47 7.00
CA ILE A 43 2.74 5.01 6.98
C ILE A 43 3.57 5.68 8.09
N LYS A 44 3.35 6.97 8.34
CA LYS A 44 4.07 7.75 9.37
C LYS A 44 3.68 7.40 10.81
N MET A 45 2.60 6.63 11.02
CA MET A 45 2.19 6.21 12.36
C MET A 45 3.15 5.19 12.96
N ARG A 46 3.17 5.09 14.30
CA ARG A 46 3.92 4.02 14.97
C ARG A 46 3.33 2.66 14.58
N HIS A 47 4.18 1.63 14.47
CA HIS A 47 3.77 0.29 14.02
C HIS A 47 2.50 -0.23 14.70
N LYS A 48 2.44 -0.18 16.04
CA LYS A 48 1.28 -0.66 16.80
C LYS A 48 0.00 0.10 16.46
N GLU A 49 0.06 1.42 16.36
CA GLU A 49 -1.09 2.28 16.03
C GLU A 49 -1.56 2.03 14.60
N ARG A 50 -0.60 1.88 13.68
CA ARG A 50 -0.85 1.55 12.27
C ARG A 50 -1.57 0.21 12.14
N VAL A 51 -1.09 -0.84 12.81
CA VAL A 51 -1.72 -2.17 12.76
C VAL A 51 -3.17 -2.12 13.24
N ILE A 52 -3.42 -1.47 14.38
CA ILE A 52 -4.78 -1.30 14.94
C ILE A 52 -5.69 -0.54 13.95
N LEU A 53 -5.19 0.56 13.38
CA LEU A 53 -5.95 1.33 12.40
C LEU A 53 -6.30 0.48 11.16
N ILE A 54 -5.31 -0.24 10.62
CA ILE A 54 -5.51 -1.09 9.45
C ILE A 54 -6.51 -2.22 9.76
N ASP A 55 -6.47 -2.82 10.95
CA ASP A 55 -7.46 -3.84 11.36
C ASP A 55 -8.88 -3.29 11.38
N ASN A 56 -9.06 -2.08 11.91
CA ASN A 56 -10.36 -1.39 11.89
C ASN A 56 -10.82 -1.08 10.46
N VAL A 57 -9.92 -0.59 9.61
CA VAL A 57 -10.21 -0.29 8.19
C VAL A 57 -10.62 -1.58 7.45
N ILE A 58 -9.84 -2.66 7.57
CA ILE A 58 -10.15 -3.95 6.95
C ILE A 58 -11.50 -4.49 7.42
N THR A 59 -11.81 -4.36 8.71
CA THR A 59 -13.09 -4.81 9.27
C THR A 59 -14.26 -4.08 8.63
N ASN A 60 -14.13 -2.76 8.41
CA ASN A 60 -15.15 -1.97 7.73
C ASN A 60 -15.23 -2.33 6.24
N MET A 61 -14.10 -2.45 5.55
CA MET A 61 -14.05 -2.85 4.14
C MET A 61 -14.74 -4.19 3.88
N ARG A 62 -14.54 -5.18 4.77
CA ARG A 62 -15.22 -6.48 4.69
C ARG A 62 -16.73 -6.36 4.88
N LYS A 63 -17.19 -5.50 5.80
CA LYS A 63 -18.63 -5.22 5.98
C LYS A 63 -19.23 -4.56 4.75
N ASP A 64 -18.46 -3.68 4.13
CA ASP A 64 -18.86 -2.93 2.93
C ASP A 64 -18.68 -3.75 1.63
N LYS A 65 -18.25 -5.02 1.74
CA LYS A 65 -17.97 -5.93 0.60
C LYS A 65 -16.98 -5.35 -0.40
N ALA A 66 -15.95 -4.67 0.09
CA ALA A 66 -14.84 -4.21 -0.73
C ALA A 66 -14.15 -5.41 -1.44
N PRO A 67 -13.50 -5.20 -2.59
CA PRO A 67 -12.76 -6.24 -3.28
C PRO A 67 -11.65 -6.84 -2.40
N ASP A 68 -11.45 -8.15 -2.49
CA ASP A 68 -10.44 -8.86 -1.69
C ASP A 68 -9.02 -8.34 -2.00
N ASP A 69 -8.71 -8.06 -3.27
CA ASP A 69 -7.43 -7.46 -3.68
C ASP A 69 -7.13 -6.14 -2.94
N LEU A 70 -8.17 -5.32 -2.70
CA LEU A 70 -8.01 -4.06 -1.98
C LEU A 70 -7.76 -4.32 -0.50
N ILE A 71 -8.45 -5.31 0.09
CA ILE A 71 -8.24 -5.71 1.48
C ILE A 71 -6.82 -6.25 1.67
N GLU A 72 -6.35 -7.11 0.78
CA GLU A 72 -5.00 -7.67 0.81
C GLU A 72 -3.93 -6.60 0.63
N ALA A 73 -4.16 -5.62 -0.26
CA ALA A 73 -3.29 -4.47 -0.39
C ALA A 73 -3.17 -3.72 0.96
N PHE A 74 -4.28 -3.44 1.66
CA PHE A 74 -4.23 -2.80 2.98
C PHE A 74 -3.52 -3.65 4.05
N ILE A 75 -3.57 -4.99 3.97
CA ILE A 75 -2.81 -5.87 4.86
C ILE A 75 -1.29 -5.63 4.73
N LEU A 76 -0.80 -5.32 3.52
CA LEU A 76 0.62 -5.04 3.29
C LEU A 76 1.13 -3.84 4.12
N LEU A 77 0.27 -2.86 4.44
CA LEU A 77 0.62 -1.70 5.27
C LEU A 77 0.93 -2.05 6.73
N LYS A 78 0.66 -3.30 7.16
CA LYS A 78 1.10 -3.80 8.46
C LYS A 78 2.59 -4.14 8.48
N ASN A 79 3.18 -4.53 7.35
CA ASN A 79 4.57 -4.92 7.26
C ASN A 79 5.48 -3.68 7.19
N GLU A 80 6.40 -3.54 8.15
CA GLU A 80 7.30 -2.38 8.24
C GLU A 80 8.25 -2.24 7.05
N GLN A 81 8.72 -3.35 6.49
CA GLN A 81 9.62 -3.33 5.34
C GLN A 81 8.91 -2.80 4.09
N ILE A 82 7.65 -3.21 3.89
CA ILE A 82 6.83 -2.73 2.77
C ILE A 82 6.53 -1.25 2.93
N VAL A 83 6.12 -0.84 4.14
CA VAL A 83 5.83 0.55 4.48
C VAL A 83 7.02 1.47 4.19
N ALA A 84 8.24 1.06 4.56
CA ALA A 84 9.46 1.79 4.24
C ALA A 84 9.65 1.96 2.72
N LYS A 85 9.48 0.88 1.94
CA LYS A 85 9.59 0.93 0.47
C LYS A 85 8.53 1.84 -0.17
N ILE A 86 7.28 1.76 0.27
CA ILE A 86 6.20 2.64 -0.23
C ILE A 86 6.52 4.11 0.09
N PHE A 87 6.99 4.39 1.30
CA PHE A 87 7.37 5.74 1.69
C PHE A 87 8.47 6.34 0.80
N ASP A 88 9.51 5.56 0.50
CA ASP A 88 10.60 5.99 -0.36
C ASP A 88 10.14 6.26 -1.80
N ILE A 89 9.16 5.50 -2.31
CA ILE A 89 8.56 5.74 -3.63
C ILE A 89 7.70 6.99 -3.63
N LEU A 90 6.88 7.21 -2.60
CA LEU A 90 5.93 8.32 -2.56
C LEU A 90 6.57 9.66 -2.18
N LYS A 91 7.78 9.64 -1.62
CA LYS A 91 8.57 10.85 -1.34
C LYS A 91 9.20 11.46 -2.61
N ASN A 92 9.32 10.68 -3.69
CA ASN A 92 9.87 11.06 -4.99
C ASN A 92 8.76 11.26 -6.03
#